data_AF-A8H869-F1
#
_entry.id   AF-A8H869-F1
#
_cell.length_a   1.000
_cell.length_b   1.000
_cell.length_c   1.000
_cell.angle_alpha   90.00
_cell.angle_beta   90.00
_cell.angle_gamma   90.00
#
_symmetry.space_group_name_H-M   'P 1'
#
loop_
_entity.id
_entity.type
_entity.pdbx_description
1 polymer ?
#
loop_
_entity_poly.entity_id
_entity_poly.type
_entity_poly.pdbx_seq_one_letter_code
_entity_poly.pdbx_strand_id
1 'polypeptide(L)'
;MPFNLSEVQLSNTELELGAKLPHDYREAMKADNGGEASTEEDDWELYPIKDTSDRKRLVRTCNHIIVETSSCRGFGSFPEGALAIAGNGLGDQMIFLRDNDKFRDIVYLWLHETGEVQELADSFRGIEKL
;
A
#
# COMPACT_ATOMS: atom_id res chain seq x y z
N MET A 1 6.35 -11.84 8.19
CA MET A 1 5.57 -12.97 7.62
C MET A 1 4.19 -12.48 7.25
N PRO A 2 3.87 -12.48 5.96
CA PRO A 2 2.53 -12.21 5.47
C PRO A 2 1.57 -13.39 5.73
N PHE A 3 0.27 -13.15 5.57
CA PHE A 3 -0.78 -14.13 5.88
C PHE A 3 -2.06 -13.83 5.09
N ASN A 4 -2.96 -14.79 4.97
CA ASN A 4 -4.20 -14.61 4.23
C ASN A 4 -5.12 -13.56 4.89
N LEU A 5 -5.68 -12.67 4.09
CA LEU A 5 -6.65 -11.66 4.51
C LEU A 5 -8.06 -12.03 4.04
N SER A 6 -9.07 -11.64 4.82
CA SER A 6 -10.47 -11.85 4.43
C SER A 6 -11.02 -10.70 3.58
N GLU A 7 -12.02 -11.01 2.75
CA GLU A 7 -12.76 -10.04 1.94
C GLU A 7 -13.40 -8.91 2.78
N VAL A 8 -13.79 -9.23 4.01
CA VAL A 8 -14.38 -8.28 4.96
C VAL A 8 -13.36 -7.20 5.35
N GLN A 9 -12.11 -7.57 5.59
CA GLN A 9 -11.07 -6.60 5.97
C GLN A 9 -10.69 -5.68 4.79
N LEU A 10 -10.64 -6.22 3.57
CA LEU A 10 -10.49 -5.43 2.35
C LEU A 10 -11.63 -4.41 2.21
N SER A 11 -12.87 -4.87 2.32
CA SER A 11 -14.05 -4.02 2.20
C SER A 11 -14.09 -2.93 3.27
N ASN A 12 -13.76 -3.26 4.52
CA ASN A 12 -13.68 -2.29 5.61
C ASN A 12 -12.63 -1.22 5.34
N THR A 13 -11.48 -1.62 4.81
CA THR A 13 -10.37 -0.71 4.48
C THR A 13 -10.77 0.24 3.35
N GLU A 14 -11.41 -0.26 2.29
CA GLU A 14 -11.92 0.58 1.20
C GLU A 14 -13.01 1.55 1.66
N LEU A 15 -13.87 1.13 2.60
CA LEU A 15 -14.87 1.99 3.21
C LEU A 15 -14.22 3.12 4.01
N GLU A 16 -13.16 2.82 4.77
CA GLU A 16 -12.40 3.82 5.54
C GLU A 16 -11.63 4.78 4.61
N LEU A 17 -11.09 4.28 3.50
CA LEU A 17 -10.44 5.08 2.45
C LEU A 17 -11.43 5.91 1.64
N GLY A 18 -12.70 5.52 1.60
CA GLY A 18 -13.70 6.08 0.69
C GLY A 18 -13.38 5.83 -0.80
N ALA A 19 -12.57 4.80 -1.10
CA ALA A 19 -12.15 4.46 -2.45
C ALA A 19 -11.82 2.96 -2.58
N LYS A 20 -12.08 2.41 -3.77
CA LYS A 20 -11.76 1.03 -4.12
C LYS A 20 -10.29 0.83 -4.44
N LEU A 21 -9.69 -0.21 -3.86
CA LEU A 21 -8.31 -0.61 -4.15
C LEU A 21 -8.24 -1.30 -5.54
N PRO A 22 -7.09 -1.25 -6.23
CA PRO A 22 -6.92 -1.93 -7.50
C PRO A 22 -7.11 -3.43 -7.38
N HIS A 23 -7.70 -4.06 -8.40
CA HIS A 23 -8.05 -5.49 -8.37
C HIS A 23 -6.83 -6.37 -8.06
N ASP A 24 -5.71 -6.15 -8.75
CA ASP A 24 -4.52 -7.00 -8.61
C ASP A 24 -3.87 -6.85 -7.23
N TYR A 25 -3.90 -5.64 -6.67
CA TYR A 25 -3.44 -5.39 -5.30
C TYR A 25 -4.32 -6.10 -4.27
N ARG A 26 -5.66 -6.07 -4.46
CA ARG A 26 -6.60 -6.76 -3.58
C ARG A 26 -6.34 -8.25 -3.55
N GLU A 27 -6.20 -8.89 -4.71
CA GLU A 27 -5.94 -10.33 -4.78
C GLU A 27 -4.58 -10.70 -4.18
N ALA A 28 -3.54 -9.88 -4.40
CA ALA A 28 -2.24 -10.09 -3.79
C ALA A 28 -2.28 -10.00 -2.25
N MET A 29 -2.91 -8.95 -1.70
CA MET A 29 -3.04 -8.78 -0.24
C MET A 29 -3.97 -9.81 0.41
N LYS A 30 -4.95 -10.32 -0.34
CA LYS A 30 -5.83 -11.40 0.09
C LYS A 30 -5.08 -12.72 0.26
N ALA A 31 -4.25 -13.07 -0.71
CA ALA A 31 -3.39 -14.24 -0.62
C ALA A 31 -2.33 -14.07 0.47
N ASP A 32 -1.72 -12.88 0.49
CA ASP A 32 -0.50 -12.64 1.25
C ASP A 32 -0.41 -11.18 1.72
N ASN A 33 -0.98 -10.91 2.90
CA ASN A 33 -1.14 -9.56 3.44
C ASN A 33 0.17 -8.98 3.97
N GLY A 34 0.65 -7.90 3.34
CA GLY A 34 1.98 -7.33 3.57
C GLY A 34 3.06 -8.13 2.85
N GLY A 35 4.22 -8.30 3.48
CA GLY A 35 5.34 -9.06 2.91
C GLY A 35 6.39 -8.17 2.28
N GLU A 36 7.19 -8.73 1.40
CA GLU A 36 8.28 -8.03 0.72
C GLU A 36 8.04 -8.06 -0.79
N ALA A 37 8.54 -7.06 -1.49
CA ALA A 37 8.55 -6.99 -2.94
C ALA A 37 9.88 -6.41 -3.42
N SER A 38 10.27 -6.74 -4.65
CA SER A 38 11.50 -6.23 -5.25
C SER A 38 11.19 -5.63 -6.63
N THR A 39 11.94 -4.61 -6.99
CA THR A 39 11.88 -3.87 -8.26
C THR A 39 13.29 -3.58 -8.73
N GLU A 40 13.48 -2.98 -9.91
CA GLU A 40 14.82 -2.57 -10.35
C GLU A 40 15.41 -1.46 -9.48
N GLU A 41 14.54 -0.74 -8.77
CA GLU A 41 14.80 0.47 -8.02
C GLU A 41 15.21 0.16 -6.58
N ASP A 42 14.47 -0.71 -5.89
CA ASP A 42 14.72 -1.07 -4.50
C ASP A 42 14.00 -2.36 -4.06
N ASP A 43 14.30 -2.77 -2.82
CA ASP A 43 13.54 -3.75 -2.05
C ASP A 43 12.53 -3.02 -1.15
N TRP A 44 11.33 -3.57 -1.08
CA TRP A 44 10.16 -2.91 -0.52
C TRP A 44 9.49 -3.77 0.54
N GLU A 45 9.21 -3.16 1.69
CA GLU A 45 8.34 -3.76 2.71
C GLU A 45 6.90 -3.31 2.46
N LEU A 46 6.03 -4.26 2.09
CA LEU A 46 4.62 -4.01 1.84
C LEU A 46 3.88 -3.81 3.16
N TYR A 47 3.18 -2.70 3.25
CA TYR A 47 2.33 -2.40 4.40
C TYR A 47 1.11 -3.31 4.39
N PRO A 48 0.80 -3.98 5.52
CA PRO A 48 -0.36 -4.81 5.60
C PRO A 48 -1.65 -3.98 5.53
N ILE A 49 -2.73 -4.64 5.16
CA ILE A 49 -4.08 -4.17 5.39
C ILE A 49 -4.49 -4.58 6.80
N LYS A 50 -5.19 -3.68 7.49
CA LYS A 50 -5.65 -3.87 8.87
C LYS A 50 -6.50 -5.13 8.98
N ASP A 51 -6.14 -6.02 9.91
CA ASP A 51 -6.94 -7.19 10.22
C ASP A 51 -7.38 -7.18 11.69
N THR A 52 -8.67 -6.96 11.90
CA THR A 52 -9.28 -6.92 13.24
C THR A 52 -9.86 -8.25 13.70
N SER A 53 -9.61 -9.37 13.00
CA SER A 53 -10.24 -10.66 13.32
C SER A 53 -9.84 -11.20 14.69
N ASP A 54 -8.60 -10.95 15.12
CA ASP A 54 -8.12 -11.29 16.45
C ASP A 54 -6.99 -10.35 16.88
N ARG A 55 -6.68 -10.39 18.19
CA ARG A 55 -5.69 -9.50 18.80
C ARG A 55 -4.28 -9.66 18.23
N LYS A 56 -3.85 -10.87 17.85
CA LYS A 56 -2.51 -11.09 17.29
C LYS A 56 -2.42 -10.52 15.88
N ARG A 57 -3.44 -10.73 15.05
CA ARG A 57 -3.52 -10.15 13.71
C ARG A 57 -3.56 -8.62 13.76
N LEU A 58 -4.37 -8.04 14.65
CA LEU A 58 -4.44 -6.60 14.84
C LEU A 58 -3.09 -5.97 15.20
N VAL A 59 -2.34 -6.61 16.11
CA VAL A 59 -1.00 -6.14 16.49
C VAL A 59 -0.02 -6.24 15.32
N ARG A 60 -0.09 -7.32 14.52
CA ARG A 60 0.78 -7.51 13.34
C ARG A 60 0.47 -6.52 12.21
N THR A 61 -0.75 -6.01 12.15
CA THR A 61 -1.18 -5.04 11.13
C THR A 61 -1.39 -3.65 11.72
N CYS A 62 -0.69 -3.29 12.79
CA CYS A 62 -0.84 -1.96 13.39
C CYS A 62 -0.30 -0.86 12.47
N ASN A 63 0.74 -1.17 11.71
CA ASN A 63 1.39 -0.31 10.73
C ASN A 63 0.76 -0.54 9.36
N HIS A 64 -0.57 -0.43 9.29
CA HIS A 64 -1.31 -0.70 8.06
C HIS A 64 -1.31 0.49 7.10
N ILE A 65 -1.64 0.25 5.83
CA ILE A 65 -1.59 1.25 4.75
C ILE A 65 -2.16 2.64 5.10
N ILE A 66 -3.28 2.73 5.81
CA ILE A 66 -3.87 4.02 6.23
C ILE A 66 -3.00 4.77 7.26
N VAL A 67 -2.41 4.05 8.23
CA VAL A 67 -1.52 4.64 9.24
C VAL A 67 -0.24 5.13 8.58
N GLU A 68 0.39 4.29 7.75
CA GLU A 68 1.62 4.64 7.04
C GLU A 68 1.39 5.81 6.08
N THR A 69 0.29 5.80 5.31
CA THR A 69 -0.09 6.95 4.47
C THR A 69 -0.25 8.24 5.28
N SER A 70 -0.81 8.16 6.49
CA SER A 70 -0.96 9.34 7.36
C SER A 70 0.39 9.84 7.86
N SER A 71 1.33 8.93 8.17
CA SER A 71 2.71 9.28 8.48
C SER A 71 3.39 9.97 7.30
N CYS A 72 3.21 9.47 6.07
CA CYS A 72 3.81 10.06 4.87
C CYS A 72 3.34 11.50 4.59
N ARG A 73 2.07 11.80 4.90
CA ARG A 73 1.54 13.18 4.80
C ARG A 73 2.27 14.18 5.71
N GLY A 74 2.96 13.72 6.75
CA GLY A 74 3.79 14.55 7.62
C GLY A 74 5.04 15.12 6.95
N PHE A 75 5.52 14.53 5.84
CA PHE A 75 6.73 14.99 5.13
C PHE A 75 6.52 16.24 4.26
N GLY A 76 5.26 16.70 4.08
CA GLY A 76 4.93 17.97 3.42
C GLY A 76 4.87 17.94 1.88
N SER A 77 5.45 16.93 1.22
CA SER A 77 5.46 16.76 -0.25
C SER A 77 4.71 15.50 -0.73
N PHE A 78 4.02 14.80 0.17
CA PHE A 78 3.26 13.62 -0.19
C PHE A 78 2.00 14.00 -0.99
N PRO A 79 1.72 13.36 -2.14
CA PRO A 79 0.63 13.79 -3.02
C PRO A 79 -0.74 13.67 -2.36
N GLU A 80 -1.60 14.66 -2.62
CA GLU A 80 -2.98 14.64 -2.12
C GLU A 80 -3.76 13.47 -2.74
N GLY A 81 -4.46 12.71 -1.89
CA GLY A 81 -5.20 11.52 -2.34
C GLY A 81 -4.32 10.31 -2.67
N ALA A 82 -3.01 10.37 -2.46
CA ALA A 82 -2.17 9.18 -2.55
C ALA A 82 -2.38 8.23 -1.36
N LEU A 83 -2.08 6.95 -1.62
CA LEU A 83 -2.09 5.86 -0.65
C LEU A 83 -0.73 5.15 -0.70
N ALA A 84 0.01 5.17 0.41
CA ALA A 84 1.26 4.43 0.54
C ALA A 84 0.97 2.95 0.79
N ILE A 85 1.62 2.08 0.01
CA ILE A 85 1.44 0.62 0.04
C ILE A 85 2.71 -0.14 0.40
N ALA A 86 3.88 0.47 0.24
CA ALA A 86 5.17 -0.11 0.60
C ALA A 86 6.19 1.00 0.85
N GLY A 87 7.24 0.71 1.62
CA GLY A 87 8.39 1.58 1.78
C GLY A 87 9.71 0.82 1.70
N ASN A 88 10.78 1.50 1.28
CA ASN A 88 12.14 0.94 1.21
C ASN A 88 12.95 1.12 2.51
N GLY A 89 12.35 1.70 3.55
CA GLY A 89 13.02 2.01 4.82
C GLY A 89 13.97 3.22 4.79
N LEU A 90 14.17 3.84 3.61
CA LEU A 90 14.96 5.06 3.43
C LEU A 90 14.09 6.31 3.25
N GLY A 91 12.77 6.14 3.11
CA GLY A 91 11.79 7.22 3.09
C GLY A 91 10.88 7.17 1.87
N ASP A 92 11.37 6.60 0.76
CA ASP A 92 10.62 6.48 -0.48
C ASP A 92 9.48 5.48 -0.34
N GLN A 93 8.42 5.71 -1.12
CA GLN A 93 7.16 4.99 -0.99
C GLN A 93 6.69 4.48 -2.34
N MET A 94 6.22 3.24 -2.38
CA MET A 94 5.28 2.84 -3.42
C MET A 94 3.91 3.39 -3.06
N ILE A 95 3.25 4.03 -4.03
CA ILE A 95 1.95 4.64 -3.82
C ILE A 95 0.97 4.29 -4.93
N PHE A 96 -0.32 4.35 -4.59
CA PHE A 96 -1.40 4.51 -5.55
C PHE A 96 -1.92 5.94 -5.54
N LEU A 97 -2.35 6.41 -6.71
CA LEU A 97 -3.06 7.68 -6.85
C LEU A 97 -4.56 7.45 -6.97
N ARG A 98 -5.33 8.24 -6.21
CA ARG A 98 -6.79 8.20 -6.26
C ARG A 98 -7.33 8.85 -7.52
N ASP A 99 -8.35 8.22 -8.10
CA ASP A 99 -9.22 8.74 -9.15
C ASP A 99 -10.68 8.57 -8.69
N ASN A 100 -11.27 9.65 -8.18
CA ASN A 100 -12.63 9.65 -7.64
C ASN A 100 -12.84 8.60 -6.53
N ASP A 101 -13.70 7.61 -6.75
CA ASP A 101 -14.08 6.55 -5.80
C ASP A 101 -13.22 5.28 -5.94
N LYS A 102 -12.11 5.36 -6.67
CA LYS A 102 -11.17 4.25 -6.85
C LYS A 102 -9.71 4.74 -6.87
N PHE A 103 -8.78 3.83 -6.66
CA PHE A 103 -7.37 4.04 -6.96
C PHE A 103 -7.08 3.57 -8.39
N ARG A 104 -6.11 4.23 -9.05
CA ARG A 104 -5.61 3.79 -10.35
C ARG A 104 -4.87 2.46 -10.21
N ASP A 105 -4.88 1.67 -11.27
CA ASP A 105 -4.17 0.39 -11.29
C ASP A 105 -2.64 0.59 -11.30
N ILE A 106 -2.16 1.71 -11.85
CA ILE A 106 -0.74 2.07 -11.95
C ILE A 106 -0.13 2.23 -10.54
N VAL A 107 1.00 1.55 -10.33
CA VAL A 107 1.85 1.72 -9.15
C VAL A 107 2.86 2.83 -9.44
N TYR A 108 2.98 3.77 -8.50
CA TYR A 108 3.92 4.87 -8.60
C TYR A 108 4.99 4.78 -7.51
N LEU A 109 6.17 5.29 -7.82
CA LEU A 109 7.25 5.59 -6.88
C LEU A 109 7.15 7.05 -6.46
N TRP A 110 7.10 7.31 -5.16
CA TRP A 110 7.24 8.66 -4.60
C TRP A 110 8.59 8.79 -3.90
N LEU A 111 9.37 9.79 -4.35
CA LEU A 111 10.68 10.12 -3.81
C LEU A 111 10.52 11.14 -2.68
N HIS A 112 10.88 10.77 -1.46
CA HIS A 112 10.60 11.60 -0.29
C HIS A 112 11.43 12.90 -0.26
N GLU A 113 12.65 12.86 -0.81
CA GLU A 113 13.56 14.01 -0.82
C GLU A 113 13.10 15.12 -1.77
N THR A 114 12.55 14.75 -2.93
CA THR A 114 12.16 15.69 -3.99
C THR A 114 10.65 15.92 -4.06
N GLY A 115 9.85 14.99 -3.54
CA GLY A 115 8.40 14.95 -3.71
C GLY A 115 7.94 14.49 -5.09
N GLU A 116 8.86 14.03 -5.95
CA GLU A 116 8.54 13.59 -7.30
C GLU A 116 7.78 12.26 -7.29
N VAL A 117 6.87 12.10 -8.25
CA VAL A 117 6.10 10.87 -8.47
C VAL A 117 6.42 10.33 -9.85
N GLN A 118 6.86 9.07 -9.91
CA GLN A 118 7.25 8.37 -11.13
C GLN A 118 6.40 7.11 -11.29
N GLU A 119 6.12 6.71 -12.53
CA GLU A 119 5.44 5.44 -12.79
C GLU A 119 6.42 4.28 -12.59
N LEU A 120 6.04 3.32 -11.74
CA LEU A 120 6.85 2.14 -11.42
C LEU A 120 6.35 0.91 -12.18
N ALA A 121 5.03 0.74 -12.27
CA ALA A 121 4.41 -0.35 -13.03
C ALA A 121 2.98 -0.02 -13.44
N ASP A 122 2.53 -0.52 -14.59
CA ASP A 122 1.15 -0.34 -15.08
C ASP A 122 0.08 -0.97 -14.15
N SER A 123 0.47 -1.96 -13.35
CA SER A 123 -0.39 -2.64 -12.39
C SER A 123 0.43 -3.29 -11.27
N PHE A 124 -0.21 -3.58 -10.13
CA PHE A 124 0.45 -4.31 -9.03
C PHE A 124 0.91 -5.71 -9.43
N ARG A 125 0.34 -6.31 -10.48
CA ARG A 125 0.81 -7.60 -11.01
C ARG A 125 2.23 -7.53 -11.57
N GLY A 126 2.69 -6.34 -11.99
CA GLY A 126 4.06 -6.10 -12.43
C GLY A 126 5.08 -6.04 -11.31
N ILE A 127 4.63 -6.02 -10.04
CA ILE A 127 5.50 -5.99 -8.87
C ILE A 127 5.78 -7.43 -8.41
N GLU A 128 7.06 -7.80 -8.35
CA GLU A 128 7.48 -9.12 -7.91
C GLU A 128 7.48 -9.19 -6.37
N LYS A 129 6.55 -9.97 -5.80
CA LYS A 129 6.56 -10.29 -4.37
C LYS A 129 7.52 -11.44 -4.06
N LEU A 130 8.26 -11.32 -2.96
CA LEU A 130 9.26 -12.31 -2.48
C LEU A 130 8.66 -13.38 -1.55
#